data_AF-A0A961Z3T1-F1
#
_entry.id   AF-A0A961Z3T1-F1
#
_cell.length_a   1.000
_cell.length_b   1.000
_cell.length_c   1.000
_cell.angle_alpha   90.00
_cell.angle_beta   90.00
_cell.angle_gamma   90.00
#
_symmetry.space_group_name_H-M   'P 1'
#
loop_
_entity.id
_entity.type
_entity.pdbx_description
1 polymer ?
#
loop_
_entity_poly.entity_id
_entity_poly.type
_entity_poly.pdbx_seq_one_letter_code
_entity_poly.pdbx_strand_id
1 'polypeptide(L)' 'MDFERFFEAELGKLRNEGRYRVFADLERHRGDFPRATRYVDGEKRDVTVWCSNDY' A
#
# COMPACT_ATOMS: atom_id res chain seq x y z
N MET A 1 -22.39 -19.08 -14.45
CA MET A 1 -22.26 -17.78 -13.77
C MET A 1 -20.89 -17.25 -14.12
N ASP A 2 -20.80 -16.01 -14.56
CA ASP A 2 -19.53 -15.37 -14.92
C ASP A 2 -18.97 -14.66 -13.69
N PHE A 3 -18.08 -15.34 -12.98
CA PHE A 3 -17.49 -14.85 -11.74
C PHE A 3 -16.42 -13.79 -11.99
N GLU A 4 -15.69 -13.88 -13.11
CA GLU A 4 -14.67 -12.89 -13.47
C GLU A 4 -15.32 -11.51 -13.66
N ARG A 5 -16.39 -11.46 -14.45
CA ARG A 5 -17.17 -10.23 -14.65
C ARG A 5 -17.76 -9.68 -13.34
N PHE A 6 -18.16 -10.55 -12.43
CA PHE A 6 -18.65 -10.13 -11.11
C PHE A 6 -17.55 -9.44 -10.29
N PHE A 7 -16.36 -10.04 -10.20
CA PHE A 7 -15.24 -9.46 -9.46
C PHE A 7 -14.74 -8.15 -10.08
N GLU A 8 -14.67 -8.05 -11.40
CA GLU A 8 -14.32 -6.81 -12.10
C GLU A 8 -15.30 -5.68 -11.79
N ALA A 9 -16.60 -5.97 -11.77
CA ALA A 9 -17.64 -4.99 -11.44
C ALA A 9 -17.51 -4.48 -10.00
N GLU A 10 -17.29 -5.36 -9.03
CA GLU A 10 -17.11 -4.96 -7.62
C GLU A 10 -15.82 -4.17 -7.40
N LEU A 11 -14.72 -4.54 -8.07
CA LEU A 11 -13.49 -3.75 -8.05
C LEU A 11 -13.69 -2.37 -8.70
N GLY A 12 -14.46 -2.29 -9.78
CA GLY A 12 -14.84 -1.04 -10.43
C GLY A 12 -15.59 -0.09 -9.48
N LYS A 13 -16.54 -0.62 -8.70
CA LYS A 13 -17.25 0.16 -7.68
C LYS A 13 -16.29 0.75 -6.64
N LEU A 14 -15.37 -0.07 -6.10
CA LEU A 14 -14.38 0.41 -5.12
C LEU A 14 -13.50 1.54 -5.66
N ARG A 15 -13.10 1.46 -6.94
CA ARG A 15 -12.34 2.50 -7.62
C ARG A 15 -13.17 3.77 -7.79
N ASN A 16 -14.42 3.65 -8.23
CA ASN A 16 -15.35 4.78 -8.41
C ASN A 16 -15.70 5.48 -7.09
N GLU A 17 -15.80 4.72 -6.00
CA GLU A 17 -16.01 5.25 -4.65
C GLU A 17 -14.77 5.92 -4.04
N GLY A 18 -13.60 5.81 -4.68
CA GLY A 18 -12.34 6.35 -4.16
C GLY A 18 -11.82 5.63 -2.92
N ARG A 19 -12.31 4.42 -2.62
CA ARG A 19 -11.90 3.61 -1.45
C ARG A 19 -11.04 2.40 -1.83
N TYR A 20 -10.69 2.27 -3.11
CA TYR A 20 -9.70 1.30 -3.54
C TYR A 20 -8.32 1.61 -2.93
N ARG A 21 -7.65 0.60 -2.38
CA ARG A 21 -6.40 0.76 -1.65
C ARG A 21 -5.20 0.37 -2.50
N VAL A 22 -4.17 1.21 -2.46
CA VAL A 22 -2.83 0.89 -2.97
C VAL A 22 -1.91 0.88 -1.76
N PHE A 23 -1.26 -0.27 -1.51
CA PHE A 23 -0.38 -0.41 -0.35
C PHE A 23 1.01 0.14 -0.66
N ALA A 24 1.63 0.77 0.34
CA ALA A 24 3.02 1.17 0.28
C ALA A 24 3.89 -0.01 0.76
N ASP A 25 4.85 -0.41 -0.07
CA ASP A 25 5.85 -1.42 0.29
C ASP A 25 6.98 -0.75 1.07
N LEU A 26 7.18 -1.17 2.32
CA LEU A 26 8.05 -0.52 3.31
C LEU A 26 8.85 -1.56 4.10
N GLU A 27 10.16 -1.34 4.20
CA GLU A 27 11.07 -2.08 5.08
C GLU A 27 11.56 -1.15 6.19
N ARG A 28 11.17 -1.42 7.45
CA ARG A 28 11.61 -0.63 8.61
C ARG A 28 13.05 -0.95 8.98
N HIS A 29 13.82 0.07 9.36
CA HIS A 29 15.21 -0.09 9.77
C HIS A 29 15.30 -0.36 11.27
N ARG A 30 15.64 -1.60 11.64
CA ARG A 30 15.79 -1.99 13.06
C ARG A 30 16.93 -1.19 13.70
N GLY A 31 16.64 -0.52 14.82
CA GLY A 31 17.60 0.31 15.54
C GLY A 31 17.70 1.75 15.04
N ASP A 32 17.01 2.09 13.94
CA ASP A 32 16.95 3.43 13.37
C ASP A 32 15.49 3.87 13.18
N PHE A 33 14.65 3.65 14.19
CA PHE A 33 13.27 4.12 14.15
C PHE A 33 13.24 5.66 14.16
N PRO A 34 12.42 6.33 13.32
CA PRO A 34 11.35 5.80 12.46
C PRO A 34 11.70 5.66 10.96
N ARG A 35 12.95 5.38 10.60
CA ARG A 35 13.39 5.25 9.21
C ARG A 35 12.94 3.94 8.57
N ALA A 36 12.61 4.03 7.28
CA ALA A 36 12.26 2.88 6.45
C ALA A 36 12.70 3.10 4.99
N THR A 37 12.93 2.00 4.27
CA THR A 37 13.06 2.03 2.81
C THR A 37 11.70 1.76 2.17
N ARG A 38 11.27 2.64 1.28
CA ARG A 38 10.10 2.45 0.41
C ARG A 38 10.52 1.86 -0.92
N TYR A 39 9.83 0.80 -1.32
CA TYR A 39 9.96 0.19 -2.64
C TYR A 39 8.83 0.70 -3.54
N VAL A 40 9.18 1.31 -4.68
CA VAL A 40 8.22 1.87 -5.62
C VAL A 40 8.80 1.82 -7.02
N ASP A 41 8.06 1.26 -7.99
CA ASP A 41 8.46 1.22 -9.40
C ASP A 41 9.88 0.65 -9.65
N GLY A 42 10.30 -0.30 -8.81
CA GLY A 42 11.66 -0.88 -8.84
C GLY A 42 12.74 -0.02 -8.19
N GLU A 43 12.42 1.19 -7.73
CA GLU A 43 13.31 2.08 -7.00
C GLU A 43 13.20 1.91 -5.48
N LYS A 44 14.30 2.22 -4.80
CA LYS A 44 14.37 2.33 -3.34
C LYS A 44 14.45 3.81 -2.95
N ARG A 45 13.66 4.22 -1.95
CA ARG A 45 13.70 5.58 -1.40
C ARG A 45 13.65 5.54 0.12
N ASP A 46 14.53 6.27 0.78
CA ASP A 46 14.46 6.37 2.24
C ASP A 46 13.38 7.35 2.68
N VAL A 47 12.56 6.91 3.64
CA VAL A 47 11.41 7.65 4.16
C VAL A 47 11.37 7.62 5.68
N THR A 48 10.57 8.51 6.25
CA THR A 48 10.29 8.57 7.69
C THR A 48 8.84 8.12 7.91
N VAL A 49 8.63 7.11 8.76
CA VAL A 49 7.29 6.57 9.06
C VAL A 49 6.59 7.41 10.12
N TRP A 50 5.40 7.93 9.80
CA TRP A 50 4.59 8.76 10.72
C TRP A 50 3.25 8.15 11.12
N CYS A 51 2.85 7.04 10.49
CA CYS A 51 1.56 6.38 10.71
C CYS A 51 1.72 4.96 11.29
N SER A 52 2.87 4.66 11.89
CA SER A 52 3.06 3.38 12.57
C SER A 52 2.25 3.33 13.87
N ASN A 53 1.79 2.13 14.24
CA ASN A 53 1.18 1.86 15.54
C ASN A 53 2.19 1.27 16.55
N ASP A 54 3.47 1.21 16.19
CA ASP A 54 4.57 0.78 17.07
C ASP A 54 5.03 1.96 17.93
N TYR A 55 4.38 2.12 19.09
CA TYR A 55 4.59 3.21 20.06
C TYR A 55 5.53 2.81 21.20
#